data_AF-A0A523W1W0-F1
#
_entry.id   AF-A0A523W1W0-F1
#
_cell.length_a   1.000
_cell.length_b   1.000
_cell.length_c   1.000
_cell.angle_alpha   90.00
_cell.angle_beta   90.00
_cell.angle_gamma   90.00
#
_symmetry.space_group_name_H-M   'P 1'
#
loop_
_entity.id
_entity.type
_entity.pdbx_description
1 polymer ?
#
loop_
_entity_poly.entity_id
_entity_poly.type
_entity_poly.pdbx_seq_one_letter_code
_entity_poly.pdbx_strand_id
1 'polypeptide(L)' 'MSTSVHPTALVDPKCELDDQVEVGPYSIIGSEVEIGKGTIIGPQV' A
#
# COMPACT_ATOMS: atom_id res chain seq x y z
N MET A 1 -3.58 2.73 14.85
CA MET A 1 -2.89 1.80 13.94
C MET A 1 -3.37 2.19 12.57
N SER A 2 -2.52 2.82 11.77
CA SER A 2 -2.95 3.55 10.57
C SER A 2 -2.00 3.22 9.42
N THR A 3 -2.57 2.80 8.31
CA THR A 3 -1.88 2.61 7.03
C THR A 3 -1.46 3.96 6.46
N SER A 4 -0.24 4.05 5.97
CA SER A 4 0.34 5.26 5.38
C SER A 4 0.54 5.04 3.88
N VAL A 5 -0.20 5.77 3.05
CA VAL A 5 -0.09 5.71 1.60
C VAL A 5 0.42 7.05 1.09
N HIS A 6 1.53 7.03 0.37
CA HIS A 6 2.04 8.26 -0.23
C HIS A 6 1.02 8.82 -1.23
N PRO A 7 0.78 10.15 -1.29
CA PRO A 7 -0.23 10.74 -2.18
C PRO A 7 -0.05 10.46 -3.68
N THR A 8 1.15 10.04 -4.09
CA THR A 8 1.45 9.67 -5.49
C THR A 8 1.35 8.17 -5.76
N ALA A 9 1.16 7.34 -4.73
CA ALA A 9 0.90 5.92 -4.90
C ALA A 9 -0.50 5.71 -5.47
N LEU A 10 -0.63 4.77 -6.38
CA LEU A 10 -1.92 4.36 -6.93
C LEU A 10 -2.33 3.05 -6.28
N VAL A 11 -3.41 3.09 -5.51
CA VAL A 11 -3.90 1.93 -4.76
C VAL A 11 -5.31 1.64 -5.23
N ASP A 12 -5.53 0.45 -5.79
CA ASP A 12 -6.86 0.01 -6.17
C ASP A 12 -7.74 -0.14 -4.91
N PRO A 13 -8.98 0.39 -4.89
CA PRO A 13 -9.85 0.30 -3.72
C PRO A 13 -10.29 -1.14 -3.37
N LYS A 14 -10.05 -2.13 -4.24
CA LYS A 14 -10.29 -3.54 -3.97
C LYS A 14 -9.10 -4.26 -3.35
N CYS A 15 -7.98 -3.56 -3.09
CA CYS A 15 -6.89 -4.16 -2.34
C CYS A 15 -7.20 -4.18 -0.84
N GLU A 16 -6.56 -5.09 -0.13
CA GLU A 16 -6.65 -5.21 1.32
C GLU A 16 -5.31 -4.84 1.94
N LEU A 17 -5.28 -3.74 2.69
CA LEU A 17 -4.10 -3.28 3.42
C LEU A 17 -4.38 -3.42 4.92
N ASP A 18 -3.58 -4.25 5.57
CA ASP A 18 -3.67 -4.44 7.02
C ASP A 18 -3.05 -3.24 7.78
N ASP A 19 -3.10 -3.29 9.11
CA ASP A 19 -2.58 -2.25 9.99
C ASP A 19 -1.07 -1.99 9.76
N GLN A 20 -0.67 -0.73 9.92
CA GLN A 20 0.75 -0.31 9.90
C GLN A 20 1.47 -0.60 8.57
N VAL A 21 0.73 -0.74 7.47
CA VAL A 21 1.33 -0.83 6.12
C VAL A 21 1.80 0.56 5.66
N GLU A 22 2.97 0.60 5.02
CA GLU A 22 3.54 1.81 4.43
C GLU A 22 3.73 1.63 2.92
N VAL A 23 3.15 2.53 2.12
CA VAL A 23 3.25 2.52 0.65
C VAL A 23 4.02 3.74 0.16
N GLY A 24 5.18 3.47 -0.45
CA GLY A 24 6.07 4.48 -1.01
C GLY A 24 5.52 5.22 -2.24
N PRO A 25 6.16 6.34 -2.63
CA PRO A 25 5.74 7.13 -3.78
C PRO A 25 5.85 6.34 -5.08
N TYR A 26 4.89 6.59 -5.98
CA TYR A 26 4.83 5.99 -7.33
C TYR A 26 4.65 4.47 -7.38
N SER A 27 4.32 3.85 -6.25
CA SER A 27 3.99 2.43 -6.22
C SER A 27 2.56 2.19 -6.70
N ILE A 28 2.30 1.04 -7.32
CA ILE A 28 1.00 0.68 -7.91
C ILE A 28 0.51 -0.63 -7.28
N ILE A 29 -0.52 -0.55 -6.45
CA ILE A 29 -1.17 -1.71 -5.85
C ILE A 29 -2.42 -2.05 -6.67
N GLY A 30 -2.40 -3.22 -7.31
CA GLY A 30 -3.51 -3.72 -8.12
C GLY A 30 -4.70 -4.19 -7.29
N SER A 31 -5.82 -4.45 -7.98
CA SER A 31 -6.98 -5.12 -7.40
C SER A 31 -6.63 -6.54 -6.93
N GLU A 32 -7.30 -7.04 -5.87
CA GLU A 32 -7.12 -8.41 -5.35
C GLU A 32 -5.72 -8.68 -4.75
N VAL A 33 -5.02 -7.62 -4.34
CA VAL A 33 -3.76 -7.71 -3.59
C VAL A 33 -4.06 -7.59 -2.09
N GLU A 34 -3.46 -8.48 -1.29
CA GLU A 34 -3.49 -8.45 0.17
C GLU A 34 -2.08 -8.17 0.71
N ILE A 35 -1.96 -7.15 1.57
CA ILE A 35 -0.68 -6.76 2.19
C ILE A 35 -0.83 -6.84 3.71
N GLY A 36 -0.09 -7.78 4.29
CA GLY A 36 -0.15 -8.07 5.72
C GLY A 36 0.49 -6.98 6.60
N LYS A 37 0.13 -7.02 7.89
CA LYS A 37 0.51 -6.04 8.91
C LYS A 37 2.01 -5.71 8.93
N GLY A 38 2.33 -4.43 9.01
CA GLY A 38 3.70 -3.93 9.18
C GLY A 38 4.58 -4.05 7.93
N THR A 39 4.01 -4.37 6.76
CA THR A 39 4.74 -4.42 5.50
C THR A 39 5.09 -3.02 5.01
N ILE A 40 6.32 -2.86 4.51
CA ILE A 40 6.81 -1.61 3.92
C ILE A 40 7.07 -1.83 2.43
N ILE A 41 6.37 -1.08 1.59
CA ILE A 41 6.53 -1.08 0.14
C ILE A 41 7.38 0.12 -0.24
N GLY A 42 8.54 -0.15 -0.83
CA GLY A 42 9.45 0.87 -1.32
C GLY A 42 8.88 1.70 -2.47
N PRO A 43 9.59 2.76 -2.89
CA PRO A 43 9.20 3.56 -4.06
C PRO A 43 9.31 2.75 -5.36
N GLN A 44 8.45 3.06 -6.33
CA GLN A 44 8.46 2.47 -7.69
C GLN A 44 8.29 0.94 -7.71
N VAL A 45 7.37 0.43 -6.87
CA VAL A 45 6.99 -1.00 -6.80
C VAL A 45 5.65 -1.24 -7.49
#